data_AF-A0A954A4L7-F1
#
_entry.id   AF-A0A954A4L7-F1
#
_cell.length_a   1.000
_cell.length_b   1.000
_cell.length_c   1.000
_cell.angle_alpha   90.00
_cell.angle_beta   90.00
_cell.angle_gamma   90.00
#
_symmetry.space_group_name_H-M   'P 1'
#
loop_
_entity.id
_entity.type
_entity.pdbx_description
1 polymer ?
#
loop_
_entity_poly.entity_id
_entity_poly.type
_entity_poly.pdbx_seq_one_letter_code
_entity_poly.pdbx_strand_id
1 'polypeptide(L)'
;MVAYNTTTYVWSWKAKRASGANKAAAIAWMDSLPAIESHCVLDAGVTTVSIANSTPATNRRMLFLGNRLPFCWTETFSPNYPEECLTEITGANYHHIPIDTIFYPEFPGIGEEVFWVQLAQANGGTFTLAQ
;
A
#
# COMPACT_ATOMS: atom_id res chain seq x y z
N MET A 1 4.90 -4.33 7.95
CA MET A 1 3.72 -4.61 7.13
C MET A 1 2.65 -3.65 7.57
N VAL A 2 1.92 -3.11 6.61
CA VAL A 2 0.77 -2.23 6.83
C VAL A 2 -0.38 -2.88 6.07
N ALA A 3 -1.54 -2.98 6.70
CA ALA A 3 -2.78 -3.45 6.09
C ALA A 3 -3.85 -2.37 6.26
N TYR A 4 -4.86 -2.38 5.40
CA TYR A 4 -5.85 -1.31 5.38
C TYR A 4 -7.24 -1.80 5.01
N ASN A 5 -8.23 -1.08 5.52
CA ASN A 5 -9.60 -1.07 5.05
C ASN A 5 -10.14 0.37 5.17
N THR A 6 -11.10 0.66 6.07
CA THR A 6 -11.35 2.01 6.61
C THR A 6 -10.37 2.43 7.70
N THR A 7 -9.60 1.49 8.22
CA THR A 7 -8.63 1.61 9.31
C THR A 7 -7.26 1.18 8.80
N THR A 8 -6.21 1.88 9.24
CA THR A 8 -4.83 1.47 8.98
C THR A 8 -4.31 0.61 10.12
N TYR A 9 -3.86 -0.60 9.80
CA TYR A 9 -3.26 -1.55 10.73
C TYR A 9 -1.76 -1.66 10.48
N VAL A 10 -0.95 -1.42 11.51
CA VAL A 10 0.51 -1.44 11.41
C VAL A 10 1.07 -2.54 12.29
N TRP A 11 1.71 -3.55 11.68
CA TRP A 11 2.39 -4.61 12.41
C TRP A 11 3.58 -4.08 13.22
N SER A 12 4.34 -3.17 12.62
CA SER A 12 5.53 -2.57 13.23
C SER A 12 5.83 -1.24 12.58
N TRP A 13 5.99 -0.20 13.41
CA TRP A 13 6.37 1.16 13.02
C TRP A 13 7.84 1.30 12.59
N LYS A 14 8.59 0.19 12.59
CA LYS A 14 9.98 0.13 12.13
C LYS A 14 10.18 -1.13 11.31
N ALA A 15 11.05 -1.05 10.30
CA ALA A 15 11.51 -2.25 9.60
C ALA A 15 12.15 -3.24 10.58
N LYS A 16 11.77 -4.51 10.48
CA LYS A 16 12.29 -5.60 11.33
C LYS A 16 13.13 -6.54 10.48
N ARG A 17 14.23 -7.06 11.04
CA ARG A 17 15.03 -8.11 10.42
C ARG A 17 14.14 -9.34 10.17
N ALA A 18 14.23 -9.95 8.98
CA ALA A 18 13.45 -11.12 8.61
C ALA A 18 13.95 -12.43 9.26
N SER A 19 14.04 -12.48 10.59
CA SER A 19 14.33 -13.71 11.35
C SER A 19 13.13 -14.66 11.33
N GLY A 20 13.35 -15.94 11.65
CA GLY A 20 12.27 -16.92 11.75
C GLY A 20 11.15 -16.48 12.71
N ALA A 21 11.51 -15.95 13.88
CA ALA A 21 10.55 -15.44 14.85
C ALA A 21 9.76 -14.22 14.32
N ASN A 22 10.42 -13.26 13.68
CA ASN A 22 9.73 -12.09 13.13
C ASN A 22 8.82 -12.46 11.96
N LYS A 23 9.21 -13.43 11.12
CA LYS A 23 8.35 -13.96 10.05
C LYS A 23 7.11 -14.65 10.63
N ALA A 24 7.28 -15.52 11.63
CA ALA A 24 6.15 -16.20 12.29
C ALA A 24 5.20 -15.20 12.95
N ALA A 25 5.73 -14.18 13.64
CA ALA A 25 4.93 -13.13 14.26
C ALA A 25 4.19 -12.26 13.23
N ALA A 26 4.83 -11.96 12.10
CA ALA A 26 4.20 -11.25 10.98
C ALA A 26 3.04 -12.04 10.37
N ILE A 27 3.24 -13.35 10.14
CA ILE A 27 2.20 -14.25 9.61
C ILE A 27 1.02 -14.32 10.59
N ALA A 28 1.28 -14.62 11.86
CA ALA A 28 0.22 -14.70 12.87
C ALA A 28 -0.56 -13.38 13.03
N TRP A 29 0.11 -12.23 12.88
CA TRP A 29 -0.56 -10.93 12.85
C TRP A 29 -1.46 -10.78 11.62
N MET A 30 -1.00 -11.16 10.43
CA MET A 30 -1.81 -11.12 9.20
C MET A 30 -3.06 -12.00 9.32
N ASP A 31 -2.91 -13.21 9.85
CA ASP A 31 -4.01 -14.17 10.04
C ASP A 31 -5.06 -13.68 11.06
N SER A 32 -4.69 -12.71 11.91
CA SER A 32 -5.60 -12.12 12.90
C SER A 32 -6.44 -10.95 12.38
N LEU A 33 -6.16 -10.45 11.16
CA LEU A 33 -6.85 -9.30 10.61
C LEU A 33 -8.26 -9.67 10.11
N PRO A 34 -9.27 -8.85 10.40
CA PRO A 34 -10.63 -9.08 9.88
C PRO A 34 -10.69 -8.82 8.37
N ALA A 35 -11.41 -9.67 7.62
CA ALA A 35 -11.75 -9.40 6.22
C ALA A 35 -12.82 -8.31 6.14
N ILE A 36 -12.55 -7.20 5.44
CA ILE A 36 -13.46 -6.04 5.41
C ILE A 36 -13.39 -5.33 4.04
N GLU A 37 -14.57 -4.93 3.54
CA GLU A 37 -14.79 -4.30 2.23
C GLU A 37 -14.66 -2.76 2.30
N SER A 38 -13.43 -2.24 2.33
CA SER A 38 -13.15 -0.81 2.08
C SER A 38 -11.70 -0.63 1.64
N HIS A 39 -11.42 0.37 0.80
CA HIS A 39 -10.12 0.53 0.14
C HIS A 39 -9.51 1.91 0.41
N CYS A 40 -9.53 2.36 1.67
CA CYS A 40 -8.94 3.63 2.10
C CYS A 40 -7.41 3.52 2.17
N VAL A 41 -6.77 3.56 1.00
CA VAL A 41 -5.32 3.32 0.88
C VAL A 41 -4.46 4.50 1.36
N LEU A 42 -4.99 5.73 1.41
CA LEU A 42 -4.20 6.95 1.64
C LEU A 42 -3.33 6.86 2.89
N ASP A 43 -3.95 6.72 4.07
CA ASP A 43 -3.25 6.71 5.36
C ASP A 43 -2.26 5.55 5.46
N ALA A 44 -2.64 4.38 4.96
CA ALA A 44 -1.79 3.19 4.94
C ALA A 44 -0.60 3.34 3.99
N GLY A 45 -0.81 3.99 2.84
CA GLY A 45 0.22 4.30 1.87
C GLY A 45 1.24 5.28 2.41
N VAL A 46 0.78 6.42 2.95
CA VAL A 46 1.65 7.41 3.60
C VAL A 46 2.39 6.80 4.79
N THR A 47 1.72 5.97 5.59
CA THR A 47 2.36 5.24 6.71
C THR A 47 3.47 4.31 6.22
N THR A 48 3.21 3.55 5.14
CA THR A 48 4.21 2.66 4.54
C THR A 48 5.44 3.43 4.08
N VAL A 49 5.21 4.55 3.39
CA VAL A 49 6.27 5.45 2.92
C VAL A 49 7.06 6.04 4.08
N SER A 50 6.40 6.49 5.15
CA SER A 50 7.05 7.01 6.36
C SER A 50 7.96 5.96 7.02
N ILE A 51 7.47 4.72 7.16
CA ILE A 51 8.27 3.61 7.69
C ILE A 51 9.48 3.34 6.78
N ALA A 52 9.29 3.32 5.45
CA ALA A 52 10.36 3.10 4.48
C ALA A 52 11.40 4.24 4.48
N ASN A 53 10.96 5.48 4.66
CA ASN A 53 11.85 6.63 4.76
C ASN A 53 12.70 6.60 6.04
N SER A 54 12.13 6.09 7.14
CA SER A 54 12.81 6.01 8.44
C SER A 54 13.88 4.90 8.53
N THR A 55 13.91 3.96 7.60
CA THR A 55 14.91 2.88 7.63
C THR A 55 16.24 3.32 7.02
N PRO A 56 17.38 3.02 7.67
CA PRO A 56 18.72 3.39 7.18
C PRO A 56 19.24 2.45 6.07
N ALA A 57 18.49 1.43 5.68
CA ALA A 57 18.91 0.51 4.63
C ALA A 57 19.06 1.22 3.27
N THR A 58 20.05 0.84 2.47
CA THR A 58 20.35 1.47 1.17
C THR A 58 19.59 0.85 0.00
N ASN A 59 19.28 -0.45 0.07
CA ASN A 59 18.49 -1.16 -0.95
C ASN A 59 17.06 -1.36 -0.45
N ARG A 60 16.21 -0.35 -0.67
CA ARG A 60 14.82 -0.32 -0.20
C ARG A 60 13.88 -0.39 -1.40
N ARG A 61 12.79 -1.13 -1.24
CA ARG A 61 11.64 -1.13 -2.14
C ARG A 61 10.37 -1.27 -1.30
N MET A 62 9.30 -0.65 -1.75
CA MET A 62 7.97 -0.80 -1.18
C MET A 62 7.12 -1.63 -2.14
N LEU A 63 6.28 -2.50 -1.61
CA LEU A 63 5.33 -3.31 -2.39
C LEU A 63 3.92 -3.00 -1.91
N PHE A 64 3.09 -2.53 -2.82
CA PHE A 64 1.69 -2.21 -2.58
C PHE A 64 0.82 -3.24 -3.29
N LEU A 65 -0.18 -3.76 -2.58
CA LEU A 65 -1.12 -4.74 -3.11
C LEU A 65 -2.54 -4.16 -3.02
N GLY A 66 -3.33 -4.38 -4.06
CA GLY A 66 -4.73 -4.01 -4.09
C GLY A 66 -5.53 -4.83 -5.08
N ASN A 67 -6.85 -4.78 -4.95
CA ASN A 67 -7.79 -5.53 -5.78
C ASN A 67 -8.92 -4.68 -6.38
N ARG A 68 -9.00 -3.39 -5.99
CA ARG A 68 -9.93 -2.38 -6.49
C ARG A 68 -9.23 -1.05 -6.70
N LEU A 69 -9.89 -0.13 -7.40
CA LEU A 69 -9.52 1.28 -7.40
C LEU A 69 -9.65 1.82 -5.97
N PRO A 70 -8.77 2.71 -5.47
CA PRO A 70 -8.92 3.29 -4.15
C PRO A 70 -10.27 3.99 -3.99
N PHE A 71 -10.99 3.64 -2.93
CA PHE A 71 -12.20 4.33 -2.52
C PHE A 71 -12.37 4.23 -1.02
N CYS A 72 -12.88 5.30 -0.41
CA CYS A 72 -13.03 5.37 1.02
C CYS A 72 -14.41 5.91 1.40
N TRP A 73 -15.29 5.03 1.88
CA TRP A 73 -16.56 5.44 2.49
C TRP A 73 -16.32 5.95 3.91
N THR A 74 -15.77 7.15 4.01
CA THR A 74 -15.79 7.95 5.25
C THR A 74 -16.81 9.06 5.13
N GLU A 75 -17.07 9.80 6.22
CA GLU A 75 -18.02 10.91 6.23
C GLU A 75 -17.71 12.00 5.19
N THR A 76 -16.46 12.08 4.74
CA THR A 76 -15.99 12.90 3.62
C THR A 76 -15.70 12.03 2.40
N PHE A 77 -16.73 11.69 1.63
CA PHE A 77 -16.55 11.12 0.30
C PHE A 77 -15.84 12.14 -0.60
N SER A 78 -14.61 11.84 -1.02
CA SER A 78 -13.96 12.58 -2.11
C SER A 78 -14.20 11.85 -3.44
N PRO A 79 -14.84 12.49 -4.44
CA PRO A 79 -14.99 11.90 -5.76
C PRO A 79 -13.64 11.71 -6.49
N ASN A 80 -12.57 12.35 -6.03
CA ASN A 80 -11.22 12.30 -6.59
C ASN A 80 -10.23 11.60 -5.66
N TYR A 81 -10.73 10.70 -4.81
CA TYR A 81 -9.91 10.00 -3.82
C TYR A 81 -8.70 9.25 -4.42
N PRO A 82 -8.79 8.58 -5.59
CA PRO A 82 -7.61 7.98 -6.23
C PRO A 82 -6.50 8.99 -6.55
N GLU A 83 -6.85 10.17 -7.08
CA GLU A 83 -5.91 11.22 -7.42
C GLU A 83 -5.25 11.83 -6.17
N GLU A 84 -6.01 12.02 -5.09
CA GLU A 84 -5.49 12.43 -3.79
C GLU A 84 -4.50 11.38 -3.25
N CYS A 85 -4.87 10.10 -3.27
CA CYS A 85 -3.99 9.00 -2.87
C CYS A 85 -2.68 9.02 -3.66
N LEU A 86 -2.75 9.17 -4.98
CA LEU A 86 -1.58 9.18 -5.84
C LEU A 86 -0.64 10.35 -5.48
N THR A 87 -1.22 11.54 -5.30
CA THR A 87 -0.49 12.78 -5.01
C THR A 87 0.20 12.71 -3.65
N GLU A 88 -0.53 12.34 -2.60
CA GLU A 88 -0.03 12.33 -1.23
C GLU A 88 0.97 11.19 -0.98
N ILE A 89 0.71 9.98 -1.48
CA ILE A 89 1.64 8.85 -1.31
C ILE A 89 2.95 9.12 -2.07
N THR A 90 2.87 9.65 -3.30
CA THR A 90 4.06 10.00 -4.08
C THR A 90 4.81 11.18 -3.44
N GLY A 91 4.09 12.20 -2.99
CA GLY A 91 4.66 13.37 -2.31
C GLY A 91 5.37 13.03 -1.00
N ALA A 92 4.86 12.05 -0.24
CA ALA A 92 5.51 11.56 0.97
C ALA A 92 6.83 10.83 0.70
N ASN A 93 7.08 10.34 -0.53
CA ASN A 93 8.24 9.53 -0.88
C ASN A 93 9.48 10.36 -1.24
N TYR A 94 9.91 11.22 -0.31
CA TYR A 94 11.03 12.16 -0.51
C TYR A 94 12.41 11.49 -0.65
N HIS A 95 12.53 10.20 -0.36
CA HIS A 95 13.74 9.42 -0.63
C HIS A 95 13.73 8.70 -1.99
N HIS A 96 12.67 8.87 -2.80
CA HIS A 96 12.51 8.23 -4.10
C HIS A 96 12.71 6.71 -4.04
N ILE A 97 12.14 6.06 -3.00
CA ILE A 97 12.20 4.61 -2.85
C ILE A 97 11.24 4.00 -3.87
N PRO A 98 11.67 3.03 -4.70
CA PRO A 98 10.78 2.38 -5.67
C PRO A 98 9.51 1.82 -5.01
N ILE A 99 8.34 2.16 -5.56
CA ILE A 99 7.05 1.56 -5.19
C ILE A 99 6.63 0.59 -6.29
N ASP A 100 6.70 -0.69 -6.00
CA ASP A 100 6.12 -1.74 -6.84
C ASP A 100 4.65 -1.94 -6.47
N THR A 101 3.82 -2.21 -7.47
CA THR A 101 2.39 -2.48 -7.28
C THR A 101 2.02 -3.84 -7.86
N ILE A 102 1.18 -4.58 -7.13
CA ILE A 102 0.53 -5.78 -7.63
C ILE A 102 -0.98 -5.59 -7.52
N PHE A 103 -1.66 -5.73 -8.65
CA PHE A 103 -3.11 -5.63 -8.72
C PHE A 103 -3.75 -7.00 -8.97
N TYR A 104 -4.70 -7.36 -8.11
CA TYR A 104 -5.47 -8.59 -8.16
C TYR A 104 -6.93 -8.24 -8.47
N PRO A 105 -7.33 -8.13 -9.75
CA PRO A 105 -8.63 -7.58 -10.10
C PRO A 105 -9.77 -8.40 -9.50
N GLU A 106 -10.66 -7.77 -8.73
CA GLU A 106 -11.96 -8.39 -8.39
C GLU A 106 -12.83 -8.51 -9.65
N PHE A 107 -12.79 -7.47 -10.50
CA PHE A 107 -13.49 -7.38 -11.78
C PHE A 107 -12.49 -7.08 -12.90
N PRO A 108 -12.03 -8.09 -13.65
CA PRO A 108 -11.08 -7.87 -14.74
C PRO A 108 -11.66 -7.01 -15.86
N GLY A 109 -10.87 -6.09 -16.42
CA GLY A 109 -11.17 -5.37 -17.66
C GLY A 109 -12.01 -4.09 -17.51
N ILE A 110 -12.25 -3.61 -16.29
CA ILE A 110 -12.99 -2.34 -16.05
C ILE A 110 -12.08 -1.13 -15.76
N GLY A 111 -10.76 -1.30 -15.79
CA GLY A 111 -9.79 -0.20 -15.69
C GLY A 111 -9.44 0.24 -14.27
N GLU A 112 -9.85 -0.49 -13.24
CA GLU A 112 -9.53 -0.17 -11.84
C GLU A 112 -8.02 -0.29 -11.51
N GLU A 113 -7.24 -0.93 -12.38
CA GLU A 113 -5.78 -1.03 -12.29
C GLU A 113 -5.06 0.32 -12.49
N VAL A 114 -5.74 1.34 -13.06
CA VAL A 114 -5.10 2.59 -13.50
C VAL A 114 -4.31 3.28 -12.40
N PHE A 115 -4.86 3.36 -11.18
CA PHE A 115 -4.19 3.94 -10.03
C PHE A 115 -2.89 3.19 -9.70
N TRP A 116 -2.93 1.86 -9.72
CA TRP A 116 -1.79 1.01 -9.37
C TRP A 116 -0.67 1.11 -10.40
N VAL A 117 -1.02 1.23 -11.68
CA VAL A 117 -0.07 1.52 -12.77
C VAL A 117 0.60 2.88 -12.54
N GLN A 118 -0.19 3.92 -12.30
CA GLN A 118 0.31 5.28 -12.11
C GLN A 118 1.19 5.41 -10.86
N LEU A 119 0.79 4.79 -9.74
CA LEU A 119 1.55 4.82 -8.49
C LEU A 119 2.95 4.23 -8.66
N ALA A 120 3.07 3.09 -9.35
CA ALA A 120 4.36 2.48 -9.63
C ALA A 120 5.20 3.35 -10.56
N GLN A 121 4.63 3.84 -11.66
CA GLN A 121 5.33 4.69 -12.63
C GLN A 121 5.85 5.99 -12.01
N ALA A 122 5.01 6.68 -11.23
CA ALA A 122 5.35 7.94 -10.58
C ALA A 122 6.50 7.80 -9.55
N ASN A 123 6.68 6.58 -9.01
CA ASN A 123 7.68 6.30 -7.98
C ASN A 123 8.82 5.40 -8.48
N GLY A 124 8.98 5.22 -9.79
CA GLY A 124 10.10 4.46 -10.38
C GLY A 124 10.09 2.96 -10.05
N GLY A 125 8.94 2.38 -9.73
CA GLY A 125 8.76 0.95 -9.54
C GLY A 125 8.10 0.26 -10.74
N THR A 126 7.64 -0.97 -10.50
CA THR A 126 7.01 -1.83 -11.51
C THR A 126 5.59 -2.19 -11.13
N PHE A 127 4.73 -2.26 -12.13
CA PHE A 127 3.36 -2.76 -11.98
C PHE A 127 3.28 -4.23 -12.44
N THR A 128 2.57 -5.05 -11.67
CA THR A 128 2.22 -6.43 -12.04
C THR A 128 0.72 -6.64 -11.93
N LEU A 129 0.10 -7.12 -13.00
CA LEU A 129 -1.26 -7.67 -12.96
C LEU A 129 -1.17 -9.14 -12.56
N ALA A 130 -1.76 -9.50 -11.43
CA ALA A 130 -1.85 -10.89 -11.01
C ALA A 130 -2.99 -11.61 -11.76
N GLN A 131 -2.72 -12.85 -12.19
CA GLN A 131 -3.66 -13.73 -12.89
C GLN A 131 -4.22 -14.80 -11.94
#